data_AF-A0A317CIN5-F1
#
_entry.id   AF-A0A317CIN5-F1
#
_cell.length_a   1.000
_cell.length_b   1.000
_cell.length_c   1.000
_cell.angle_alpha   90.00
_cell.angle_beta   90.00
_cell.angle_gamma   90.00
#
_symmetry.space_group_name_H-M   'P 1'
#
loop_
_entity.id
_entity.type
_entity.pdbx_description
1 polymer ?
#
loop_
_entity_poly.entity_id
_entity_poly.type
_entity_poly.pdbx_seq_one_letter_code
_entity_poly.pdbx_strand_id
1 'polypeptide(L)'
;MLVTRVIYVKAAEPRSFVILDAAMNDLMRPALYEAVQLMLEIKDNRKVKTQQCDIVGPIFESTDTFARNYSVSSEIAFGDLVAFFFVGAYGAVMSNSYNSRDIIPDVLVKEGEFEIIRQRIDQSVLRGLKDLVLITKPCVMA
;
A
#
# COMPACT_ATOMS: atom_id res chain seq x y z
N MET A 1 -10.81 -2.13 -3.04
CA MET A 1 -10.00 -2.82 -2.02
C MET A 1 -8.56 -2.80 -2.48
N LEU A 2 -7.59 -2.78 -1.57
CA LEU A 2 -6.16 -2.96 -1.88
C LEU A 2 -5.69 -4.21 -1.17
N VAL A 3 -5.22 -5.21 -1.92
CA VAL A 3 -4.65 -6.44 -1.38
C VAL A 3 -3.15 -6.29 -1.33
N THR A 4 -2.55 -6.67 -0.21
CA THR A 4 -1.11 -6.55 0.03
C THR A 4 -0.63 -7.72 0.88
N ARG A 5 0.65 -8.05 0.73
CA ARG A 5 1.28 -9.19 1.39
C ARG A 5 2.16 -8.74 2.54
N VAL A 6 2.17 -9.50 3.63
CA VAL A 6 3.15 -9.35 4.70
C VAL A 6 4.52 -9.81 4.19
N ILE A 7 5.50 -8.91 4.19
CA ILE A 7 6.89 -9.21 3.80
C ILE A 7 7.83 -9.34 4.99
N TYR A 8 7.41 -8.88 6.17
CA TYR A 8 8.17 -9.05 7.40
C TYR A 8 7.31 -8.79 8.63
N VAL A 9 7.55 -9.54 9.70
CA VAL A 9 6.97 -9.26 11.02
C VAL A 9 8.13 -9.02 11.98
N LYS A 10 8.29 -7.78 12.41
CA LYS A 10 9.33 -7.37 13.35
C LYS A 10 8.75 -7.39 14.76
N ALA A 11 9.04 -8.44 15.51
CA ALA A 11 8.82 -8.44 16.95
C ALA A 11 9.87 -7.52 17.61
N ALA A 12 9.43 -6.46 18.27
CA ALA A 12 10.29 -5.54 19.00
C ALA A 12 9.56 -4.94 20.20
N GLU A 13 10.32 -4.50 21.19
CA GLU A 13 9.80 -3.67 22.29
C GLU A 13 10.11 -2.19 22.01
N PRO A 14 9.17 -1.27 22.31
CA PRO A 14 7.86 -1.49 22.92
C PRO A 14 6.75 -1.86 21.92
N ARG A 15 7.04 -1.92 20.61
CA ARG A 15 6.03 -2.15 19.55
C ARG A 15 6.52 -3.14 18.49
N SER A 16 5.62 -4.05 18.10
CA SER A 16 5.83 -4.92 16.95
C SER A 16 5.33 -4.27 15.67
N PHE A 17 5.96 -4.61 14.54
CA PHE A 17 5.62 -4.07 13.24
C PHE A 17 5.26 -5.19 12.26
N VAL A 18 4.19 -4.98 11.50
CA VAL A 18 3.85 -5.79 10.34
C VAL A 18 4.16 -4.95 9.11
N ILE A 19 5.18 -5.38 8.36
CA ILE A 19 5.64 -4.71 7.15
C ILE A 19 4.95 -5.35 5.95
N LEU A 20 4.25 -4.53 5.18
CA LEU A 20 3.51 -4.92 3.99
C LEU A 20 4.31 -4.64 2.71
N ASP A 21 3.96 -5.28 1.59
CA ASP A 21 4.55 -4.96 0.29
C ASP A 21 3.97 -3.71 -0.37
N ALA A 22 2.78 -3.28 0.05
CA ALA A 22 2.20 -1.98 -0.30
C ALA A 22 2.78 -0.87 0.59
N ALA A 23 2.83 0.35 0.07
CA ALA A 23 3.33 1.52 0.79
C ALA A 23 2.43 2.76 0.61
N MET A 24 2.83 3.88 1.22
CA MET A 24 2.21 5.20 1.03
C MET A 24 2.13 5.63 -0.44
N ASN A 25 3.04 5.16 -1.30
CA ASN A 25 2.99 5.43 -2.74
C ASN A 25 1.84 4.70 -3.44
N ASP A 26 1.25 3.67 -2.83
CA ASP A 26 0.13 2.90 -3.36
C ASP A 26 -1.19 3.38 -2.74
N LEU A 27 -1.17 3.73 -1.45
CA LEU A 27 -2.30 4.28 -0.70
C LEU A 27 -1.84 5.45 0.17
N MET A 28 -1.88 6.64 -0.41
CA MET A 28 -1.33 7.87 0.19
C MET A 28 -2.15 8.42 1.37
N ARG A 29 -3.44 8.09 1.45
CA ARG A 29 -4.39 8.72 2.37
C ARG A 29 -3.98 8.67 3.86
N PRO A 30 -3.47 7.54 4.41
CA PRO A 30 -2.99 7.49 5.79
C PRO A 30 -1.79 8.41 6.02
N ALA A 31 -0.84 8.45 5.08
CA ALA A 31 0.35 9.30 5.19
C ALA A 31 0.03 10.80 5.04
N LEU A 32 -0.94 11.15 4.19
CA LEU A 32 -1.25 12.56 3.86
C LEU A 32 -2.29 13.20 4.78
N TYR A 33 -3.31 12.45 5.20
CA TYR A 33 -4.45 12.99 5.95
C TYR A 33 -4.73 12.22 7.24
N GLU A 34 -3.85 11.30 7.65
CA GLU A 34 -4.05 10.43 8.82
C GLU A 34 -5.37 9.62 8.73
N ALA A 35 -5.80 9.33 7.50
CA ALA A 35 -7.08 8.70 7.25
C ALA A 35 -7.07 7.23 7.71
N VAL A 36 -7.95 6.88 8.65
CA VAL A 36 -8.14 5.50 9.12
C VAL A 36 -8.67 4.62 8.00
N GLN A 37 -8.00 3.48 7.76
CA GLN A 37 -8.43 2.46 6.82
C GLN A 37 -8.79 1.17 7.57
N LEU A 38 -9.93 0.58 7.22
CA LEU A 38 -10.26 -0.76 7.68
C LEU A 38 -9.35 -1.76 6.97
N MET A 39 -8.60 -2.56 7.72
CA MET A 39 -7.77 -3.66 7.22
C MET A 39 -8.26 -5.00 7.79
N LEU A 40 -8.36 -6.03 6.95
CA LEU A 40 -8.66 -7.39 7.37
C LEU A 40 -7.62 -8.37 6.82
N GLU A 41 -7.28 -9.39 7.60
CA GLU A 41 -6.47 -10.52 7.14
C GLU A 41 -7.33 -11.45 6.25
N ILE A 42 -6.76 -11.92 5.13
CA ILE A 42 -7.44 -12.82 4.18
C ILE A 42 -7.18 -14.28 4.61
N LYS A 43 -7.71 -14.67 5.78
CA LYS A 43 -7.68 -16.05 6.29
C LYS A 43 -8.85 -16.29 7.25
N ASP A 44 -9.20 -17.56 7.50
CA ASP A 44 -10.28 -17.90 8.43
C ASP A 44 -9.83 -17.71 9.89
N ASN A 45 -10.13 -16.53 10.45
CA ASN A 45 -9.63 -16.07 11.73
C ASN A 45 -10.52 -16.41 12.93
N ARG A 46 -11.45 -17.37 12.81
CA ARG A 46 -12.57 -17.52 13.75
C ARG A 46 -12.22 -17.81 15.23
N LYS A 47 -10.95 -18.06 15.63
CA LYS A 47 -10.55 -18.27 17.04
C LYS A 47 -9.11 -17.85 17.39
N VAL A 48 -8.47 -16.98 16.61
CA VAL A 48 -7.05 -16.70 16.82
C VAL A 48 -6.86 -15.59 17.86
N LYS A 49 -5.84 -15.74 18.73
CA LYS A 49 -5.43 -14.67 19.65
C LYS A 49 -4.98 -13.46 18.83
N THR A 50 -5.13 -12.26 19.39
CA THR A 50 -4.71 -11.01 18.73
C THR A 50 -3.54 -10.37 19.45
N GLN A 51 -2.73 -9.63 18.72
CA GLN A 51 -1.67 -8.76 19.21
C GLN A 51 -1.81 -7.36 18.59
N GLN A 52 -1.24 -6.36 19.26
CA GLN A 52 -1.20 -4.99 18.74
C GLN A 52 0.09 -4.77 17.96
N CYS A 53 -0.02 -4.28 16.74
CA CYS A 53 1.12 -3.99 15.87
C CYS A 53 0.94 -2.67 15.13
N ASP A 54 2.05 -2.02 14.80
CA ASP A 54 2.08 -0.93 13.82
C ASP A 54 2.14 -1.54 12.42
N ILE A 55 1.24 -1.12 11.53
CA ILE A 55 1.14 -1.59 10.15
C ILE A 55 1.83 -0.57 9.25
N VAL A 56 2.92 -0.99 8.61
CA VAL A 56 3.81 -0.10 7.86
C VAL A 56 4.11 -0.66 6.47
N GLY A 57 4.49 0.22 5.55
CA GLY A 57 5.04 -0.19 4.26
C GLY A 57 6.57 -0.35 4.30
N PRO A 58 7.19 -0.65 3.15
CA PRO A 58 8.62 -0.85 3.00
C PRO A 58 9.42 0.42 2.67
N ILE A 59 8.76 1.57 2.51
CA ILE A 59 9.43 2.84 2.20
C ILE A 59 10.16 3.33 3.45
N PHE A 60 11.40 3.76 3.27
CA PHE A 60 12.23 4.28 4.34
C PHE A 60 11.83 5.70 4.74
N GLU A 61 10.55 5.88 5.10
CA GLU A 61 9.98 7.12 5.57
C GLU A 61 9.05 6.86 6.75
N SER A 62 9.14 7.73 7.76
CA SER A 62 8.35 7.59 9.00
C SER A 62 6.83 7.66 8.77
N THR A 63 6.41 8.35 7.70
CA THR A 63 5.01 8.50 7.31
C THR A 63 4.47 7.32 6.51
N ASP A 64 5.30 6.34 6.14
CA ASP A 64 4.88 5.07 5.53
C ASP A 64 4.24 4.11 6.55
N THR A 65 3.26 4.65 7.28
CA THR A 65 2.49 3.97 8.33
C THR A 65 1.01 3.99 7.94
N PHE A 66 0.41 2.82 7.79
CA PHE A 66 -1.01 2.68 7.50
C PHE A 66 -1.87 2.78 8.76
N ALA A 67 -1.41 2.18 9.86
CA ALA A 67 -2.10 2.18 11.13
C ALA A 67 -1.10 1.98 12.28
N ARG A 68 -1.41 2.54 13.45
CA ARG A 68 -0.66 2.33 14.69
C ARG A 68 -1.51 1.58 15.69
N ASN A 69 -0.91 0.68 16.46
CA ASN A 69 -1.60 -0.10 17.49
C ASN A 69 -2.87 -0.78 16.92
N TYR A 70 -2.70 -1.48 15.80
CA TYR A 70 -3.76 -2.20 15.09
C TYR A 70 -3.81 -3.66 15.55
N SER A 71 -5.02 -4.16 15.81
CA SER A 71 -5.24 -5.52 16.25
C SER A 71 -5.12 -6.49 15.07
N VAL A 72 -4.14 -7.38 15.12
CA VAL A 72 -3.91 -8.43 14.12
C VAL A 72 -3.78 -9.78 14.80
N SER A 73 -3.95 -10.87 14.05
CA SER A 73 -3.65 -12.22 14.53
C SER A 73 -2.25 -12.30 15.15
N SER A 74 -2.12 -13.01 16.27
CA SER A 74 -0.82 -13.37 16.86
C SER A 74 0.00 -14.30 15.95
N GLU A 75 -0.65 -14.91 14.96
CA GLU A 75 -0.05 -15.85 14.00
C GLU A 75 0.18 -15.19 12.63
N ILE A 76 0.06 -13.86 12.52
CA ILE A 76 0.40 -13.15 11.28
C ILE A 76 1.87 -13.42 10.92
N ALA A 77 2.11 -13.83 9.69
CA ALA A 77 3.43 -14.27 9.24
C ALA A 77 3.77 -13.77 7.84
N PHE A 78 5.04 -13.92 7.46
CA PHE A 78 5.48 -13.69 6.10
C PHE A 78 4.59 -14.45 5.09
N GLY A 79 4.18 -13.77 4.03
CA GLY A 79 3.39 -14.36 2.96
C GLY A 79 1.87 -14.21 3.15
N ASP A 80 1.40 -13.93 4.37
CA ASP A 80 -0.02 -13.68 4.64
C ASP A 80 -0.53 -12.50 3.82
N LEU A 81 -1.78 -12.58 3.39
CA LEU A 81 -2.45 -11.50 2.68
C LEU A 81 -3.35 -10.71 3.62
N VAL A 82 -3.34 -9.40 3.45
CA VAL A 82 -4.29 -8.47 4.09
C VAL A 82 -4.95 -7.61 3.03
N ALA A 83 -6.10 -7.06 3.37
CA ALA A 83 -6.90 -6.23 2.48
C ALA A 83 -7.34 -4.94 3.18
N PHE A 84 -7.02 -3.80 2.56
CA PHE A 84 -7.59 -2.50 2.93
C PHE A 84 -8.92 -2.25 2.20
N PHE A 85 -9.93 -1.87 2.96
CA PHE A 85 -11.28 -1.57 2.48
C PHE A 85 -11.50 -0.06 2.33
N PHE A 86 -12.52 0.31 1.54
CA PHE A 86 -12.87 1.72 1.27
C PHE A 86 -11.76 2.55 0.60
N VAL A 87 -10.91 1.88 -0.19
CA VAL A 87 -9.80 2.50 -0.94
C VAL A 87 -10.09 2.67 -2.45
N GLY A 88 -11.35 2.52 -2.87
CA GLY A 88 -11.75 2.70 -4.28
C GLY A 88 -11.70 4.16 -4.73
N ALA A 89 -11.96 5.10 -3.83
CA ALA A 89 -11.79 6.53 -4.06
C ALA A 89 -10.45 7.01 -3.49
N TYR A 90 -9.75 7.87 -4.22
CA TYR A 90 -8.48 8.48 -3.80
C TYR A 90 -7.39 7.47 -3.40
N GLY A 91 -7.46 6.23 -3.91
CA GLY A 91 -6.41 5.22 -3.81
C GLY A 91 -5.49 5.28 -5.03
N ALA A 92 -5.80 4.45 -6.03
CA ALA A 92 -5.05 4.35 -7.29
C ALA A 92 -4.75 5.70 -7.98
N VAL A 93 -5.68 6.66 -7.94
CA VAL A 93 -5.47 8.00 -8.55
C VAL A 93 -4.37 8.83 -7.88
N MET A 94 -3.98 8.51 -6.65
CA MET A 94 -2.87 9.14 -5.92
C MET A 94 -1.60 8.26 -5.94
N SER A 95 -1.65 7.12 -6.63
CA SER A 95 -0.50 6.21 -6.72
C SER A 95 0.64 6.84 -7.51
N ASN A 96 1.88 6.58 -7.08
CA ASN A 96 3.08 7.13 -7.70
C ASN A 96 4.28 6.18 -7.52
N SER A 97 5.39 6.50 -8.19
CA SER A 97 6.59 5.66 -8.22
C SER A 97 7.66 6.07 -7.19
N TYR A 98 7.28 6.66 -6.06
CA TYR A 98 8.24 6.99 -5.00
C TYR A 98 9.03 5.76 -4.54
N ASN A 99 10.31 5.95 -4.19
CA ASN A 99 11.31 4.89 -4.01
C ASN A 99 11.52 3.97 -5.23
N SER A 100 11.28 4.48 -6.44
CA SER A 100 11.41 3.68 -7.68
C SER A 100 10.62 2.38 -7.62
N ARG A 101 9.42 2.42 -7.02
CA ARG A 101 8.48 1.30 -6.99
C ARG A 101 7.61 1.33 -8.23
N ASP A 102 7.26 0.15 -8.74
CA ASP A 102 6.29 0.03 -9.84
C ASP A 102 4.92 0.56 -9.38
N ILE A 103 4.17 1.15 -10.30
CA ILE A 103 2.79 1.56 -10.00
C ILE A 103 1.90 0.34 -10.07
N ILE A 104 1.16 0.06 -9.00
CA ILE A 104 0.31 -1.12 -8.84
C ILE A 104 -0.77 -1.24 -9.93
N PRO A 105 -1.15 -2.47 -10.33
CA PRO A 105 -2.26 -2.70 -11.26
C PRO A 105 -3.61 -2.50 -10.58
N ASP A 106 -4.65 -2.28 -11.39
CA ASP A 106 -6.05 -2.29 -10.94
C ASP A 106 -6.80 -3.48 -11.53
N VAL A 107 -7.64 -4.11 -10.71
CA VAL A 107 -8.43 -5.28 -11.09
C VAL A 107 -9.91 -4.98 -10.88
N LEU A 108 -10.71 -5.29 -11.89
CA LEU A 108 -12.17 -5.31 -11.81
C LEU A 108 -12.64 -6.74 -11.57
N VAL A 109 -13.57 -6.94 -10.64
CA VAL A 109 -14.20 -8.24 -10.39
C VAL A 109 -15.69 -8.11 -10.66
N LYS A 110 -16.24 -9.00 -11.48
CA LYS A 110 -17.67 -9.07 -11.82
C LYS A 110 -18.10 -10.52 -11.89
N GLU A 111 -19.17 -10.88 -11.17
CA GLU A 111 -19.79 -12.22 -11.24
C GLU A 111 -18.81 -13.39 -10.98
N GLY A 112 -17.77 -13.17 -10.15
CA GLY A 112 -16.77 -14.19 -9.82
C GLY A 112 -15.59 -14.26 -10.80
N GLU A 113 -15.65 -13.51 -11.91
CA GLU A 113 -14.54 -13.34 -12.84
C GLU A 113 -13.78 -12.04 -12.56
N PHE A 114 -12.50 -11.98 -12.95
CA PHE A 114 -11.68 -10.79 -12.79
C PHE A 114 -10.94 -10.41 -14.07
N GLU A 115 -10.72 -9.12 -14.26
CA GLU A 115 -9.95 -8.55 -15.36
C GLU A 115 -9.00 -7.47 -14.84
N ILE A 116 -7.78 -7.42 -15.40
CA ILE A 116 -6.82 -6.33 -15.14
C ILE A 116 -7.21 -5.14 -16.01
N ILE A 117 -7.82 -4.12 -15.40
CA ILE A 117 -8.28 -2.90 -16.09
C ILE A 117 -7.20 -1.82 -16.17
N ARG A 118 -6.16 -1.92 -15.33
CA ARG A 118 -4.94 -1.11 -15.42
C ARG A 118 -3.74 -2.02 -15.20
N GLN A 119 -2.87 -2.10 -16.20
CA GLN A 119 -1.63 -2.88 -16.11
C GLN A 119 -0.66 -2.23 -15.11
N ARG A 120 0.19 -3.05 -14.50
CA ARG A 120 1.31 -2.56 -13.68
C ARG A 120 2.22 -1.70 -14.55
N ILE A 121 2.64 -0.54 -14.05
CA ILE A 121 3.63 0.29 -14.74
C ILE A 121 4.98 0.03 -14.08
N ASP A 122 5.81 -0.75 -14.78
CA ASP A 122 7.13 -1.14 -14.29
C ASP A 122 8.14 0.02 -14.38
N GLN A 123 9.16 -0.01 -13.53
CA GLN A 123 10.28 0.93 -13.58
C GLN A 123 10.96 1.01 -14.95
N SER A 124 10.96 -0.07 -15.74
CA SER A 124 11.50 -0.06 -17.11
C SER A 124 10.74 0.94 -18.01
N VAL A 125 9.41 0.99 -17.90
CA VAL A 125 8.56 1.93 -18.63
C VAL A 125 8.85 3.36 -18.16
N LEU A 126 8.90 3.59 -16.85
CA LEU A 126 9.16 4.90 -16.27
C LEU A 126 10.55 5.44 -16.63
N ARG A 127 11.57 4.58 -16.59
CA ARG A 127 12.94 4.90 -17.03
C ARG A 127 13.07 5.06 -18.54
N GLY A 128 12.11 4.56 -19.31
CA GLY A 128 12.02 4.77 -20.77
C GLY A 128 11.59 6.18 -21.14
N LEU A 129 10.99 6.94 -20.22
CA LEU A 129 10.51 8.32 -20.43
C LEU A 129 11.65 9.37 -20.40
N LYS A 130 12.90 8.97 -20.63
CA LYS A 130 14.09 9.85 -20.59
C LYS A 130 14.03 11.05 -21.52
N ASP A 131 13.23 10.97 -22.59
CA ASP A 131 13.06 12.05 -23.58
C ASP A 131 11.88 12.97 -23.27
N LEU A 132 11.15 12.73 -22.17
CA LEU A 132 10.13 13.66 -21.69
C LEU A 132 10.84 14.83 -21.00
N VAL A 133 11.27 15.79 -21.82
CA VAL A 133 11.69 17.12 -21.38
C VAL A 133 10.69 17.63 -20.36
N LEU A 134 11.15 17.89 -19.14
CA LEU A 134 10.41 18.66 -18.14
C LEU A 134 9.92 19.94 -18.82
N ILE A 135 8.65 20.00 -19.21
CA ILE A 135 8.01 21.23 -19.67
C ILE A 135 7.75 22.07 -18.41
N THR A 136 8.83 22.50 -17.75
CA THR A 136 8.77 23.71 -16.94
C THR A 136 9.01 24.86 -17.90
N LYS A 137 8.00 25.19 -18.71
CA LYS A 137 7.95 26.56 -19.23
C LYS A 137 7.91 27.45 -17.99
N PRO A 138 8.84 28.40 -17.79
CA PRO A 138 8.75 29.32 -16.68
C PRO A 138 7.43 30.06 -16.84
N CYS A 139 6.55 29.92 -15.84
CA CYS A 139 5.40 30.79 -15.71
C CYS A 139 5.97 32.17 -15.36
N VAL A 140 6.29 32.96 -16.39
CA VAL A 140 6.58 34.38 -16.23
C VAL A 140 5.24 35.02 -15.91
N MET A 141 5.01 35.25 -14.61
CA MET A 141 3.91 36.08 -14.13
C MET A 141 4.15 37.50 -14.67
N ALA A 142 3.28 37.96 -15.56
CA ALA A 142 3.18 39.35 -15.98
C ALA A 142 2.38 40.16 -14.96
#